data_AF-A0A3D5WKV4-F1
#
_entry.id   AF-A0A3D5WKV4-F1
#
_cell.length_a   1.000
_cell.length_b   1.000
_cell.length_c   1.000
_cell.angle_alpha   90.00
_cell.angle_beta   90.00
_cell.angle_gamma   90.00
#
_symmetry.space_group_name_H-M   'P 1'
#
loop_
_entity.id
_entity.type
_entity.pdbx_description
1 polymer ?
#
loop_
_entity_poly.entity_id
_entity_poly.type
_entity_poly.pdbx_seq_one_letter_code
_entity_poly.pdbx_strand_id
1 'polypeptide(L)'
;HQYQPLTKKGNADIGSGFNDDPLWLIAGTSAYIRETGDTSILEEMVPFDNDESKAVPLMEHLKRSFDYIVNHKGPHNLPLIGRADWNDCLNLNCFSEHPGESFQTFGPSEGPVAESVFIGGMFVKYGKEYADLCAYTGNQAEADRALAEVDAMNKAVLADGWDGEWFV
;
A
#
# COMPACT_ATOMS: atom_id res chain seq x y z
N HIS A 1 5.33 6.12 7.03
CA HIS A 1 5.87 6.97 5.98
C HIS A 1 7.39 7.02 5.95
N GLN A 2 8.07 7.86 6.74
CA GLN A 2 9.54 7.95 6.65
C GLN A 2 10.27 6.95 7.54
N TYR A 3 11.29 6.31 6.99
CA TYR A 3 12.22 5.42 7.69
C TYR A 3 13.58 6.10 7.84
N GLN A 4 14.10 6.17 9.07
CA GLN A 4 15.41 6.74 9.34
C GLN A 4 16.49 5.64 9.27
N PRO A 5 17.36 5.61 8.24
CA PRO A 5 18.24 4.46 8.00
C PRO A 5 19.29 4.24 9.10
N LEU A 6 19.73 5.32 9.77
CA LEU A 6 20.74 5.25 10.83
C LEU A 6 20.21 4.64 12.13
N THR A 7 18.95 4.92 12.48
CA THR A 7 18.33 4.45 13.73
C THR A 7 17.47 3.21 13.52
N LYS A 8 17.14 2.90 12.26
CA LYS A 8 16.23 1.82 11.84
C LYS A 8 14.83 1.95 12.43
N LYS A 9 14.35 3.18 12.61
CA LYS A 9 13.04 3.51 13.19
C LYS A 9 12.22 4.36 12.23
N GLY A 10 10.90 4.26 12.37
CA GLY A 10 9.97 5.19 11.74
C GLY A 10 10.14 6.61 12.30
N ASN A 11 9.92 7.61 11.45
CA ASN A 11 9.84 9.01 11.89
C ASN A 11 8.43 9.30 12.43
N ALA A 12 8.31 9.38 13.75
CA ALA A 12 7.04 9.64 14.44
C ALA A 12 6.45 11.03 14.12
N ASP A 13 7.28 12.01 13.73
CA ASP A 13 6.83 13.38 13.47
C ASP A 13 6.02 13.49 12.18
N ILE A 14 6.28 12.63 11.20
CA ILE A 14 5.53 12.57 9.93
C ILE A 14 4.44 11.50 9.98
N GLY A 15 4.71 10.40 10.71
CA GLY A 15 3.72 9.39 11.02
C GLY A 15 3.33 8.50 9.82
N SER A 16 2.02 8.27 9.69
CA SER A 16 1.39 7.33 8.75
C SER A 16 0.25 8.02 7.97
N GLY A 17 -0.40 7.27 7.09
CA GLY A 17 -1.56 7.70 6.32
C GLY A 17 -1.26 8.06 4.87
N PHE A 18 -0.10 7.70 4.34
CA PHE A 18 0.19 7.76 2.90
C PHE A 18 -0.14 6.39 2.34
N ASN A 19 -1.25 6.28 1.63
CA ASN A 19 -1.89 4.99 1.46
C ASN A 19 -1.26 4.12 0.35
N ASP A 20 -0.29 4.65 -0.40
CA ASP A 20 0.56 3.88 -1.30
C ASP A 20 1.71 3.16 -0.55
N ASP A 21 2.18 3.69 0.59
CA ASP A 21 3.30 3.17 1.39
C ASP A 21 3.27 1.64 1.56
N PRO A 22 2.15 1.01 1.96
CA PRO A 22 2.15 -0.42 2.26
C PRO A 22 2.49 -1.28 1.03
N LEU A 23 2.06 -0.87 -0.16
CA LEU A 23 2.25 -1.65 -1.39
C LEU A 23 3.71 -1.63 -1.87
N TRP A 24 4.48 -0.60 -1.52
CA TRP A 24 5.91 -0.55 -1.84
C TRP A 24 6.72 -1.67 -1.17
N LEU A 25 6.27 -2.16 -0.01
CA LEU A 25 6.90 -3.32 0.64
C LEU A 25 6.78 -4.58 -0.22
N ILE A 26 5.60 -4.83 -0.81
CA ILE A 26 5.39 -5.96 -1.73
C ILE A 26 6.29 -5.82 -2.95
N ALA A 27 6.38 -4.61 -3.53
CA ALA A 27 7.24 -4.33 -4.67
C ALA A 27 8.71 -4.66 -4.37
N GLY A 28 9.23 -4.21 -3.22
CA GLY A 28 10.61 -4.46 -2.80
C GLY A 28 10.89 -5.94 -2.56
N THR A 29 10.04 -6.62 -1.80
CA THR A 29 10.22 -8.04 -1.50
C THR A 29 10.11 -8.91 -2.75
N SER A 30 9.14 -8.64 -3.62
CA SER A 30 8.98 -9.40 -4.86
C SER A 30 10.16 -9.20 -5.82
N ALA A 31 10.65 -7.96 -5.97
CA ALA A 31 11.83 -7.68 -6.78
C ALA A 31 13.09 -8.38 -6.23
N TYR A 32 13.30 -8.33 -4.91
CA TYR A 32 14.43 -9.02 -4.26
C TYR A 32 14.40 -10.53 -4.52
N ILE A 33 13.24 -11.17 -4.36
CA ILE A 33 13.10 -12.61 -4.56
C ILE A 33 13.34 -12.98 -6.03
N ARG A 34 12.83 -12.20 -6.99
CA ARG A 34 13.05 -12.46 -8.42
C ARG A 34 14.51 -12.34 -8.83
N GLU A 35 15.25 -11.41 -8.23
CA GLU A 35 16.67 -11.22 -8.51
C GLU A 35 17.53 -12.34 -7.90
N THR A 36 17.22 -12.74 -6.66
CA THR A 36 18.11 -13.61 -5.87
C THR A 36 17.67 -15.08 -5.83
N GLY A 37 16.40 -15.36 -6.04
CA GLY A 37 15.77 -16.65 -5.76
C GLY A 37 15.63 -16.97 -4.27
N ASP A 38 16.01 -16.06 -3.38
CA ASP A 38 16.00 -16.28 -1.93
C ASP A 38 14.59 -16.08 -1.35
N THR A 39 13.83 -17.18 -1.26
CA THR A 39 12.50 -17.16 -0.66
C THR A 39 12.51 -17.31 0.86
N SER A 40 13.67 -17.60 1.46
CA SER A 40 13.78 -17.73 2.93
C SER A 40 13.46 -16.41 3.64
N ILE A 41 13.66 -15.28 2.96
CA ILE A 41 13.28 -13.95 3.44
C ILE A 41 11.79 -13.84 3.84
N LEU A 42 10.90 -14.62 3.23
CA LEU A 42 9.47 -14.60 3.54
C LEU A 42 9.15 -15.21 4.91
N GLU A 43 10.04 -16.06 5.43
CA GLU A 43 9.93 -16.73 6.72
C GLU A 43 10.61 -15.96 7.85
N GLU A 44 11.40 -14.92 7.53
CA GLU A 44 12.09 -14.10 8.51
C GLU A 44 11.11 -13.41 9.46
N MET A 45 11.41 -13.49 10.75
CA MET A 45 10.58 -12.91 11.81
C MET A 45 10.83 -11.41 11.90
N VAL A 46 9.85 -10.62 11.47
CA VAL A 46 9.92 -9.15 11.43
C VAL A 46 8.93 -8.55 12.44
N PRO A 47 9.38 -7.68 13.36
CA PRO A 47 8.49 -7.00 14.32
C PRO A 47 7.65 -5.90 13.66
N PHE A 48 6.46 -5.66 14.21
CA PHE A 48 5.71 -4.42 13.93
C PHE A 48 6.17 -3.32 14.88
N ASP A 49 6.37 -2.11 14.36
CA ASP A 49 6.75 -0.93 15.14
C ASP A 49 7.98 -1.16 16.05
N ASN A 50 8.94 -1.95 15.55
CA ASN A 50 10.14 -2.38 16.27
C ASN A 50 9.86 -3.09 17.62
N ASP A 51 8.65 -3.59 17.84
CA ASP A 51 8.27 -4.38 19.00
C ASP A 51 8.50 -5.88 18.72
N GLU A 52 9.62 -6.40 19.19
CA GLU A 52 10.03 -7.80 19.01
C GLU A 52 9.00 -8.81 19.52
N SER A 53 8.14 -8.42 20.47
CA SER A 53 7.06 -9.29 20.95
C SER A 53 5.95 -9.53 19.93
N LYS A 54 5.89 -8.70 18.87
CA LYS A 54 4.91 -8.75 17.78
C LYS A 54 5.51 -9.30 16.49
N ALA A 55 6.69 -9.90 16.54
CA ALA A 55 7.33 -10.44 15.36
C ALA A 55 6.49 -11.55 14.71
N VAL A 56 6.39 -11.48 13.38
CA VAL A 56 5.71 -12.46 12.51
C VAL A 56 6.54 -12.63 11.24
N PRO A 57 6.36 -13.71 10.46
CA PRO A 57 7.03 -13.85 9.17
C PRO A 57 6.79 -12.66 8.25
N LEU A 58 7.78 -12.25 7.45
CA LEU A 58 7.65 -11.15 6.49
C LEU A 58 6.44 -11.33 5.56
N MET A 59 6.09 -12.57 5.21
CA MET A 59 4.90 -12.87 4.41
C MET A 59 3.60 -12.32 5.03
N GLU A 60 3.48 -12.30 6.36
CA GLU A 60 2.33 -11.71 7.06
C GLU A 60 2.32 -10.17 6.94
N HIS A 61 3.49 -9.52 6.87
CA HIS A 61 3.55 -8.08 6.59
C HIS A 61 3.05 -7.78 5.17
N LEU A 62 3.44 -8.59 4.18
CA LEU A 62 2.95 -8.44 2.81
C LEU A 62 1.43 -8.61 2.73
N LYS A 63 0.90 -9.61 3.46
CA LYS A 63 -0.53 -9.82 3.58
C LYS A 63 -1.24 -8.60 4.17
N ARG A 64 -0.70 -8.02 5.23
CA ARG A 64 -1.27 -6.80 5.84
C ARG A 64 -1.20 -5.60 4.91
N SER A 65 -0.12 -5.45 4.14
CA SER A 65 -0.03 -4.42 3.10
C SER A 65 -1.12 -4.57 2.04
N PHE A 66 -1.35 -5.80 1.57
CA PHE A 66 -2.41 -6.10 0.60
C PHE A 66 -3.80 -5.86 1.19
N ASP A 67 -4.06 -6.42 2.37
CA ASP A 67 -5.37 -6.31 3.05
C ASP A 67 -5.67 -4.89 3.49
N TYR A 68 -4.66 -4.05 3.74
CA TYR A 68 -4.87 -2.63 4.00
C TYR A 68 -5.63 -1.98 2.84
N ILE A 69 -5.17 -2.16 1.60
CA ILE A 69 -5.85 -1.57 0.44
C ILE A 69 -7.22 -2.21 0.19
N VAL A 70 -7.34 -3.54 0.36
CA VAL A 70 -8.64 -4.23 0.25
C VAL A 70 -9.68 -3.63 1.20
N ASN A 71 -9.28 -3.23 2.41
CA ASN A 71 -10.20 -2.74 3.43
C ASN A 71 -10.35 -1.20 3.44
N HIS A 72 -9.58 -0.44 2.66
CA HIS A 72 -9.62 1.02 2.62
C HIS A 72 -9.93 1.53 1.20
N LYS A 73 -11.17 1.29 0.77
CA LYS A 73 -11.70 1.72 -0.54
C LYS A 73 -12.82 2.74 -0.36
N GLY A 74 -12.94 3.65 -1.31
CA GLY A 74 -14.00 4.65 -1.36
C GLY A 74 -15.24 4.17 -2.15
N PRO A 75 -16.13 5.12 -2.50
CA PRO A 75 -17.41 4.83 -3.15
C PRO A 75 -17.31 4.13 -4.52
N HIS A 76 -16.22 4.34 -5.26
CA HIS A 76 -16.00 3.72 -6.58
C HIS A 76 -15.22 2.41 -6.50
N ASN A 77 -15.01 1.89 -5.27
CA ASN A 77 -14.10 0.78 -4.99
C ASN A 77 -12.65 1.06 -5.38
N LEU A 78 -12.26 2.34 -5.48
CA LEU A 78 -10.87 2.75 -5.63
C LEU A 78 -10.25 2.95 -4.24
N PRO A 79 -8.92 2.80 -4.08
CA PRO A 79 -8.29 2.98 -2.77
C PRO A 79 -8.44 4.41 -2.29
N LEU A 80 -8.74 4.58 -0.99
CA LEU A 80 -8.71 5.90 -0.36
C LEU A 80 -7.27 6.44 -0.39
N ILE A 81 -7.11 7.72 -0.73
CA ILE A 81 -5.79 8.35 -0.89
C ILE A 81 -5.08 8.61 0.44
N GLY A 82 -5.83 8.77 1.54
CA GLY A 82 -5.26 9.16 2.83
C GLY A 82 -4.71 10.61 2.79
N ARG A 83 -3.51 10.83 3.32
CA ARG A 83 -2.78 12.10 3.29
C ARG A 83 -2.31 12.48 1.89
N ALA A 84 -1.81 11.48 1.16
CA ALA A 84 -1.34 11.54 -0.22
C ALA A 84 -1.07 10.10 -0.71
N ASP A 85 -0.93 9.95 -2.03
CA ASP A 85 -0.27 8.78 -2.61
C ASP A 85 1.22 9.10 -2.88
N TRP A 86 1.83 8.48 -3.88
CA TRP A 86 3.22 8.75 -4.29
C TRP A 86 3.50 10.24 -4.58
N ASN A 87 2.49 11.00 -5.00
CA ASN A 87 2.60 12.44 -5.12
C ASN A 87 2.31 13.12 -3.78
N ASP A 88 3.36 13.42 -3.02
CA ASP A 88 3.28 14.09 -1.72
C ASP A 88 2.52 15.43 -1.71
N CYS A 89 2.35 16.07 -2.87
CA CYS A 89 1.64 17.34 -3.00
C CYS A 89 0.14 17.17 -3.34
N LEU A 90 -0.36 15.95 -3.51
CA LEU A 90 -1.77 15.67 -3.78
C LEU A 90 -2.55 15.44 -2.46
N ASN A 91 -2.72 16.50 -1.68
CA ASN A 91 -3.26 16.42 -0.31
C ASN A 91 -4.77 16.72 -0.25
N LEU A 92 -5.59 15.76 -0.70
CA LEU A 92 -7.05 15.93 -0.83
C LEU A 92 -7.81 16.04 0.52
N ASN A 93 -7.12 15.81 1.64
CA ASN A 93 -7.66 15.89 2.99
C ASN A 93 -7.01 16.98 3.88
N CYS A 94 -6.15 17.84 3.33
CA CYS A 94 -5.40 18.82 4.12
C CYS A 94 -6.19 20.10 4.45
N PHE A 95 -6.72 20.79 3.43
CA PHE A 95 -7.46 22.07 3.55
C PHE A 95 -6.78 23.14 4.43
N SER A 96 -5.45 23.26 4.37
CA SER A 96 -4.71 24.32 5.08
C SER A 96 -4.98 25.70 4.48
N GLU A 97 -5.21 26.69 5.35
CA GLU A 97 -5.36 28.12 4.99
C GLU A 97 -4.23 29.00 5.57
N HIS A 98 -3.28 28.40 6.32
CA HIS A 98 -2.27 29.14 7.08
C HIS A 98 -0.84 28.85 6.61
N PRO A 99 -0.02 29.90 6.37
CA PRO A 99 1.39 29.71 6.06
C PRO A 99 2.13 28.98 7.20
N GLY A 100 3.00 28.05 6.83
CA GLY A 100 3.83 27.28 7.77
C GLY A 100 3.20 25.97 8.24
N GLU A 101 1.95 25.69 7.88
CA GLU A 101 1.35 24.36 8.03
C GLU A 101 1.89 23.44 6.93
N SER A 102 2.36 22.25 7.32
CA SER A 102 2.83 21.23 6.40
C SER A 102 1.65 20.58 5.68
N PHE A 103 1.56 20.72 4.35
CA PHE A 103 0.46 20.16 3.56
C PHE A 103 0.33 18.64 3.70
N GLN A 104 1.45 17.95 3.89
CA GLN A 104 1.51 16.50 4.01
C GLN A 104 0.92 15.99 5.33
N THR A 105 1.05 16.76 6.41
CA THR A 105 0.75 16.29 7.78
C THR A 105 -0.38 17.06 8.46
N PHE A 106 -0.69 18.26 7.98
CA PHE A 106 -1.82 19.05 8.45
C PHE A 106 -3.15 18.47 7.93
N GLY A 107 -4.18 18.51 8.77
CA GLY A 107 -5.47 17.89 8.49
C GLY A 107 -5.53 16.40 8.85
N PRO A 108 -6.73 15.79 8.77
CA PRO A 108 -6.91 14.37 9.05
C PRO A 108 -6.17 13.51 8.03
N SER A 109 -5.66 12.37 8.48
CA SER A 109 -5.03 11.37 7.60
C SER A 109 -6.02 10.61 6.73
N GLU A 110 -7.32 10.72 7.04
CA GLU A 110 -8.40 10.08 6.31
C GLU A 110 -9.54 11.08 6.10
N GLY A 111 -10.09 11.08 4.90
CA GLY A 111 -11.32 11.80 4.56
C GLY A 111 -12.39 10.85 4.07
N PRO A 112 -13.62 11.35 3.85
CA PRO A 112 -14.77 10.47 3.65
C PRO A 112 -14.73 9.71 2.32
N VAL A 113 -14.22 10.30 1.23
CA VAL A 113 -14.39 9.75 -0.13
C VAL A 113 -13.25 10.09 -1.11
N ALA A 114 -12.10 10.60 -0.65
CA ALA A 114 -10.98 10.91 -1.55
C ALA A 114 -10.26 9.63 -1.98
N GLU A 115 -10.26 9.33 -3.28
CA GLU A 115 -9.72 8.10 -3.86
C GLU A 115 -8.52 8.37 -4.80
N SER A 116 -7.64 7.39 -5.01
CA SER A 116 -6.49 7.49 -5.92
C SER A 116 -6.47 6.38 -6.97
N VAL A 117 -6.50 6.77 -8.25
CA VAL A 117 -6.29 5.85 -9.38
C VAL A 117 -4.84 5.34 -9.44
N PHE A 118 -3.87 6.14 -8.98
CA PHE A 118 -2.48 5.70 -8.89
C PHE A 118 -2.34 4.49 -7.96
N ILE A 119 -2.93 4.56 -6.75
CA ILE A 119 -2.92 3.43 -5.81
C ILE A 119 -3.70 2.25 -6.40
N GLY A 120 -4.80 2.50 -7.12
CA GLY A 120 -5.56 1.46 -7.82
C GLY A 120 -4.70 0.68 -8.83
N GLY A 121 -3.98 1.38 -9.71
CA GLY A 121 -3.05 0.77 -10.65
C GLY A 121 -1.87 0.06 -9.96
N MET A 122 -1.35 0.65 -8.89
CA MET A 122 -0.31 0.07 -8.05
C MET A 122 -0.76 -1.25 -7.40
N PHE A 123 -1.99 -1.30 -6.89
CA PHE A 123 -2.59 -2.51 -6.32
C PHE A 123 -2.79 -3.59 -7.38
N VAL A 124 -3.23 -3.23 -8.60
CA VAL A 124 -3.34 -4.21 -9.70
C VAL A 124 -1.99 -4.82 -10.04
N LYS A 125 -0.92 -4.01 -10.04
CA LYS A 125 0.44 -4.50 -10.28
C LYS A 125 0.93 -5.36 -9.13
N TYR A 126 1.13 -4.78 -7.95
CA TYR A 126 1.78 -5.46 -6.83
C TYR A 126 0.90 -6.49 -6.14
N GLY A 127 -0.42 -6.39 -6.27
CA GLY A 127 -1.35 -7.43 -5.83
C GLY A 127 -1.20 -8.74 -6.62
N LYS A 128 -0.88 -8.67 -7.93
CA LYS A 128 -0.53 -9.87 -8.72
C LYS A 128 0.79 -10.47 -8.23
N GLU A 129 1.76 -9.61 -7.94
CA GLU A 129 3.06 -10.05 -7.42
C GLU A 129 2.92 -10.70 -6.04
N TYR A 130 2.03 -10.19 -5.18
CA TYR A 130 1.68 -10.84 -3.91
C TYR A 130 1.03 -12.21 -4.14
N ALA A 131 0.07 -12.32 -5.07
CA ALA A 131 -0.56 -13.59 -5.40
C ALA A 131 0.47 -14.61 -5.92
N ASP A 132 1.43 -14.20 -6.75
CA ASP A 132 2.53 -15.04 -7.23
C ASP A 132 3.35 -15.60 -6.05
N LEU A 133 3.68 -14.76 -5.05
CA LEU A 133 4.39 -15.19 -3.84
C LEU A 133 3.57 -16.18 -3.00
N CYS A 134 2.26 -15.96 -2.86
CA CYS A 134 1.34 -16.88 -2.19
C CYS A 134 1.32 -18.25 -2.89
N ALA A 135 1.18 -18.28 -4.21
CA ALA A 135 1.16 -19.52 -4.98
C ALA A 135 2.51 -20.24 -4.89
N TYR A 136 3.62 -19.51 -5.01
CA TYR A 136 4.97 -20.06 -4.92
C TYR A 136 5.25 -20.73 -3.56
N THR A 137 4.74 -20.14 -2.47
CA THR A 137 4.87 -20.69 -1.12
C THR A 137 3.83 -21.78 -0.80
N GLY A 138 3.03 -22.19 -1.79
CA GLY A 138 2.04 -23.27 -1.67
C GLY A 138 0.68 -22.85 -1.09
N ASN A 139 0.46 -21.56 -0.85
CA ASN A 139 -0.81 -21.03 -0.38
C ASN A 139 -1.72 -20.59 -1.55
N GLN A 140 -2.17 -21.58 -2.32
CA GLN A 140 -3.00 -21.33 -3.51
C GLN A 140 -4.33 -20.63 -3.18
N ALA A 141 -4.94 -20.94 -2.03
CA ALA A 141 -6.20 -20.32 -1.64
C ALA A 141 -6.06 -18.80 -1.44
N GLU A 142 -4.96 -18.35 -0.85
CA GLU A 142 -4.69 -16.91 -0.70
C GLU A 142 -4.31 -16.27 -2.03
N ALA A 143 -3.57 -16.97 -2.89
CA ALA A 143 -3.27 -16.48 -4.24
C ALA A 143 -4.55 -16.23 -5.05
N ASP A 144 -5.49 -17.17 -5.03
CA ASP A 144 -6.76 -17.07 -5.74
C ASP A 144 -7.60 -15.91 -5.17
N ARG A 145 -7.63 -15.74 -3.84
CA ARG A 145 -8.29 -14.60 -3.18
C ARG A 145 -7.67 -13.27 -3.62
N ALA A 146 -6.34 -13.19 -3.61
CA ALA A 146 -5.62 -11.98 -4.01
C ALA A 146 -5.89 -11.62 -5.48
N LEU A 147 -5.89 -12.61 -6.38
CA LEU A 147 -6.23 -12.40 -7.79
C LEU A 147 -7.67 -11.93 -8.00
N ALA A 148 -8.62 -12.40 -7.18
CA ALA A 148 -10.01 -11.94 -7.25
C ALA A 148 -10.13 -10.45 -6.84
N GLU A 149 -9.45 -10.02 -5.79
CA GLU A 149 -9.42 -8.61 -5.38
C GLU A 149 -8.69 -7.73 -6.42
N VAL A 150 -7.61 -8.23 -7.02
CA VAL A 150 -6.91 -7.56 -8.14
C VAL A 150 -7.83 -7.37 -9.34
N ASP A 151 -8.60 -8.39 -9.72
CA ASP A 151 -9.55 -8.30 -10.82
C ASP A 151 -10.67 -7.29 -10.52
N ALA A 152 -11.18 -7.29 -9.29
CA ALA A 152 -12.16 -6.29 -8.85
C ALA A 152 -11.59 -4.86 -8.92
N MET A 153 -10.37 -4.63 -8.45
CA MET A 153 -9.71 -3.33 -8.54
C MET A 153 -9.46 -2.91 -9.99
N ASN A 154 -8.99 -3.83 -10.84
CA ASN A 154 -8.77 -3.55 -12.26
C ASN A 154 -10.06 -3.14 -12.98
N LYS A 155 -11.19 -3.77 -12.64
CA LYS A 155 -12.50 -3.37 -13.15
C LYS A 155 -12.90 -1.97 -12.67
N ALA A 156 -12.70 -1.65 -11.40
CA ALA A 156 -12.97 -0.32 -10.85
C ALA A 156 -12.13 0.77 -11.54
N VAL A 157 -10.82 0.54 -11.69
CA VAL A 157 -9.90 1.47 -12.39
C VAL A 157 -10.33 1.70 -13.85
N LEU A 158 -10.75 0.65 -14.56
CA LEU A 158 -11.19 0.79 -15.96
C LEU A 158 -12.59 1.40 -16.11
N ALA A 159 -13.45 1.27 -15.11
CA ALA A 159 -14.82 1.78 -15.15
C ALA A 159 -14.91 3.24 -14.66
N ASP A 160 -14.40 3.50 -13.47
CA ASP A 160 -14.55 4.80 -12.76
C ASP A 160 -13.26 5.63 -12.77
N GLY A 161 -12.12 5.01 -13.11
CA GLY A 161 -10.82 5.68 -13.22
C GLY A 161 -10.47 6.16 -14.64
N TRP A 162 -11.35 5.99 -15.62
CA TRP A 162 -11.09 6.31 -17.03
C TRP A 162 -11.94 7.49 -17.52
N ASP A 163 -11.29 8.55 -18.00
CA ASP A 163 -11.94 9.78 -18.48
C ASP A 163 -12.40 9.71 -19.95
N GLY A 164 -12.12 8.59 -20.63
CA GLY A 164 -12.43 8.39 -22.06
C GLY A 164 -11.18 8.31 -22.94
N GLU A 165 -10.17 9.12 -22.65
CA GLU A 165 -8.89 9.15 -23.39
C GLU A 165 -7.65 8.86 -22.51
N TRP A 166 -7.75 9.06 -21.20
CA TRP A 166 -6.71 8.78 -20.22
C TRP A 166 -7.31 8.39 -18.86
N PHE A 167 -6.47 7.95 -17.93
CA PHE A 167 -6.86 7.72 -16.54
C PHE A 167 -6.89 9.04 -15.77
N VAL A 168 -7.95 9.28 -14.99
CA VAL A 168 -8.12 10.49 -14.16
C VAL A 168 -6.99 10.71 -13.16
#